data_AF-A0A957NZ09-F1
#
_entry.id   AF-A0A957NZ09-F1
#
_cell.length_a   1.000
_cell.length_b   1.000
_cell.length_c   1.000
_cell.angle_alpha   90.00
_cell.angle_beta   90.00
_cell.angle_gamma   90.00
#
_symmetry.space_group_name_H-M   'P 1'
#
loop_
_entity.id
_entity.type
_entity.pdbx_description
1 polymer ?
#
loop_
_entity_poly.entity_id
_entity_poly.type
_entity_poly.pdbx_seq_one_letter_code
_entity_poly.pdbx_strand_id
1 'polypeptide(L)'
;MNEMVELFERPAEEEIYLIAGWRQWADAGSISSGLPRYLAQHLDARKIGEIKSDGFYMFQIPATHHLLRPEVRFKDGFCEEVRPRQNEFYYANDEHNRGLL
;
A
#
# COMPACT_ATOMS: atom_id res chain seq x y z
N MET A 1 -6.69 -14.85 13.42
CA MET A 1 -6.17 -13.98 12.35
C MET A 1 -6.22 -12.56 12.88
N ASN A 2 -5.18 -11.75 12.66
CA ASN A 2 -5.14 -10.40 13.20
C ASN A 2 -6.22 -9.54 12.52
N GLU A 3 -7.10 -8.90 13.29
CA GLU A 3 -8.20 -8.06 12.78
C GLU A 3 -7.72 -6.83 11.98
N MET A 4 -6.41 -6.54 12.07
CA MET A 4 -5.75 -5.44 11.36
C MET A 4 -5.48 -5.73 9.88
N VAL A 5 -5.48 -7.00 9.45
CA VAL A 5 -5.23 -7.38 8.05
C VAL A 5 -6.51 -7.96 7.46
N GLU A 6 -6.96 -7.38 6.37
CA GLU A 6 -8.11 -7.83 5.61
C GLU A 6 -7.65 -8.36 4.26
N LEU A 7 -7.83 -9.65 4.02
CA LEU A 7 -7.57 -10.29 2.74
C LEU A 7 -8.91 -10.70 2.12
N PHE A 8 -9.23 -10.14 0.96
CA PHE A 8 -10.40 -10.48 0.15
C PHE A 8 -10.17 -11.76 -0.64
N GLU A 9 -8.91 -12.03 -0.98
CA GLU A 9 -8.47 -13.22 -1.71
C GLU A 9 -7.22 -13.81 -1.05
N ARG A 10 -7.09 -15.14 -1.12
CA ARG A 10 -5.90 -15.85 -0.66
C ARG A 10 -5.35 -16.70 -1.81
N PRO A 11 -4.22 -16.29 -2.40
CA PRO A 11 -3.53 -17.11 -3.38
C PRO A 11 -3.13 -18.47 -2.76
N ALA A 12 -3.08 -19.52 -3.59
CA ALA A 12 -2.94 -20.91 -3.19
C ALA A 12 -1.73 -21.62 -3.84
N GLU A 13 -0.82 -20.84 -4.40
CA GLU A 13 0.41 -21.25 -5.04
C GLU A 13 1.38 -21.85 -4.04
N GLU A 14 2.20 -22.80 -4.49
CA GLU A 14 3.17 -23.50 -3.64
C GLU A 14 4.25 -22.56 -3.11
N GLU A 15 4.61 -21.54 -3.91
CA GLU A 15 5.62 -20.54 -3.58
C GLU A 15 5.06 -19.13 -3.80
N ILE A 16 5.09 -18.30 -2.75
CA ILE A 16 4.69 -16.90 -2.80
C ILE A 16 5.82 -16.05 -2.21
N TYR A 17 6.28 -15.07 -2.98
CA TYR A 17 7.28 -14.09 -2.56
C TYR A 17 6.62 -12.74 -2.29
N LEU A 18 6.95 -12.10 -1.18
CA LEU A 18 6.46 -10.76 -0.83
C LEU A 18 7.53 -9.70 -1.12
N ILE A 19 7.20 -8.70 -1.93
CA ILE A 19 7.99 -7.48 -2.12
C ILE A 19 7.29 -6.31 -1.44
N ALA A 20 7.81 -5.92 -0.28
CA ALA A 20 7.31 -4.80 0.47
C ALA A 20 8.24 -3.58 0.39
N GLY A 21 7.64 -2.39 0.39
CA GLY A 21 8.34 -1.12 0.29
C GLY A 21 7.59 -0.04 1.07
N TRP A 22 8.32 0.78 1.82
CA TRP A 22 7.74 1.75 2.74
C TRP A 22 8.11 3.17 2.32
N ARG A 23 7.13 4.07 2.42
CA ARG A 23 7.42 5.50 2.33
C ARG A 23 8.21 5.93 3.57
N GLN A 24 9.01 6.99 3.44
CA GLN A 24 9.81 7.62 4.50
C GLN A 24 11.24 7.09 4.62
N TRP A 25 11.50 6.32 5.66
CA TRP A 25 12.86 5.99 6.08
C TRP A 25 13.45 5.00 5.07
N ALA A 26 14.64 5.31 4.58
CA ALA A 26 15.30 4.61 3.47
C ALA A 26 14.47 4.54 2.16
N ASP A 27 13.85 5.66 1.76
CA ASP A 27 13.08 5.78 0.51
C ASP A 27 13.51 6.98 -0.36
N ALA A 28 14.82 7.10 -0.60
CA ALA A 28 15.36 8.18 -1.42
C ALA A 28 14.87 8.02 -2.88
N GLY A 29 14.31 9.09 -3.45
CA GLY A 29 13.76 9.06 -4.81
C GLY A 29 12.54 8.15 -4.98
N SER A 30 11.87 7.79 -3.88
CA SER A 30 10.73 6.87 -3.89
C SER A 30 11.05 5.47 -4.45
N ILE A 31 12.30 5.03 -4.37
CA ILE A 31 12.71 3.74 -4.94
C ILE A 31 12.08 2.57 -4.17
N SER A 32 12.13 2.59 -2.83
CA SER A 32 11.61 1.47 -2.04
C SER A 32 10.09 1.48 -2.05
N SER A 33 9.43 2.63 -1.88
CA SER A 33 7.96 2.71 -1.90
C SER A 33 7.35 2.65 -3.30
N GLY A 34 8.09 3.05 -4.33
CA GLY A 34 7.65 3.06 -5.72
C GLY A 34 7.73 1.69 -6.38
N LEU A 35 8.72 0.86 -6.03
CA LEU A 35 8.93 -0.43 -6.66
C LEU A 35 7.72 -1.39 -6.56
N PRO A 36 7.11 -1.64 -5.38
CA PRO A 36 5.94 -2.51 -5.29
C PRO A 36 4.77 -2.01 -6.16
N ARG A 37 4.54 -0.69 -6.16
CA ARG A 37 3.49 -0.07 -6.98
C ARG A 37 3.78 -0.21 -8.48
N TYR A 38 5.03 0.00 -8.89
CA TYR A 38 5.46 -0.19 -10.26
C TYR A 38 5.25 -1.64 -10.72
N LEU A 39 5.67 -2.61 -9.90
CA LEU A 39 5.49 -4.03 -10.20
C LEU A 39 4.01 -4.41 -10.29
N ALA A 40 3.19 -3.95 -9.35
CA ALA A 40 1.75 -4.20 -9.38
C ALA A 40 1.10 -3.68 -10.68
N GLN A 41 1.48 -2.48 -11.12
CA GLN A 41 0.99 -1.92 -12.39
C GLN A 41 1.54 -2.66 -13.62
N HIS A 42 2.83 -3.01 -13.61
CA HIS A 42 3.49 -3.65 -14.73
C HIS A 42 3.01 -5.08 -14.96
N LEU A 43 2.66 -5.79 -13.89
CA LEU A 43 2.21 -7.18 -13.90
C LEU A 43 0.68 -7.32 -13.94
N ASP A 44 -0.05 -6.20 -14.04
CA ASP A 44 -1.52 -6.16 -13.93
C ASP A 44 -2.03 -6.90 -12.67
N ALA A 45 -1.34 -6.69 -11.56
CA ALA A 45 -1.60 -7.35 -10.30
C ALA A 45 -2.94 -6.89 -9.72
N ARG A 46 -3.73 -7.83 -9.21
CA ARG A 46 -5.03 -7.55 -8.59
C ARG A 46 -4.86 -7.23 -7.10
N LYS A 47 -5.64 -6.28 -6.57
CA LYS A 47 -5.66 -6.01 -5.11
C LYS A 47 -6.33 -7.18 -4.40
N ILE A 48 -5.64 -7.80 -3.46
CA ILE A 48 -6.13 -8.96 -2.69
C ILE A 48 -6.37 -8.65 -1.21
N GLY A 49 -5.99 -7.46 -0.75
CA GLY A 49 -6.22 -7.07 0.64
C GLY A 49 -5.60 -5.73 1.02
N GLU A 50 -5.68 -5.43 2.31
CA GLU A 50 -5.10 -4.24 2.92
C GLU A 50 -4.84 -4.41 4.43
N ILE A 51 -4.00 -3.54 4.97
CA ILE A 51 -3.86 -3.33 6.42
C ILE A 51 -4.74 -2.13 6.77
N LYS A 52 -5.64 -2.32 7.74
CA LYS A 52 -6.45 -1.22 8.29
C LYS A 52 -5.54 -0.09 8.74
N SER A 53 -5.82 1.12 8.28
CA SER A 53 -4.99 2.29 8.55
C SER A 53 -5.18 2.85 9.97
N ASP A 54 -6.27 2.47 10.65
CA ASP A 54 -6.63 3.01 11.96
C ASP A 54 -5.57 2.71 13.02
N GLY A 55 -5.14 3.77 13.72
CA GLY A 55 -4.17 3.65 14.83
C GLY A 55 -2.70 3.59 14.43
N PHE A 56 -2.35 3.54 13.13
CA PHE A 56 -0.95 3.43 12.68
C PHE A 56 -0.31 4.76 12.22
N TYR A 57 -1.11 5.78 11.94
CA TYR A 57 -0.62 7.05 11.40
C TYR A 57 -0.73 8.20 12.40
N MET A 58 0.40 8.74 12.81
CA MET A 58 0.48 9.95 13.63
C MET A 58 0.48 11.19 12.75
N PHE A 59 -0.64 11.92 12.70
CA PHE A 59 -0.78 13.09 11.81
C PHE A 59 -0.03 14.34 12.30
N GLN A 60 0.42 14.34 13.55
CA GLN A 60 1.08 15.46 14.21
C GLN A 60 2.40 15.02 14.85
N ILE A 61 3.40 14.76 14.01
CA ILE A 61 4.79 14.54 14.46
C ILE A 61 5.66 15.77 14.11
N PRO A 62 6.62 16.15 14.97
CA PRO A 62 7.58 17.19 14.62
C PRO A 62 8.30 16.87 13.29
N ALA A 63 8.53 17.91 12.48
CA ALA A 63 9.17 17.86 11.15
C ALA A 63 8.40 17.07 10.05
N THR A 64 8.36 15.74 10.11
CA THR A 64 7.97 14.88 8.98
C THR A 64 6.47 14.62 8.86
N HIS A 65 5.62 15.33 9.62
CA HIS A 65 4.16 15.12 9.61
C HIS A 65 3.50 15.27 8.23
N HIS A 66 4.04 16.12 7.35
CA HIS A 66 3.53 16.33 6.00
C HIS A 66 3.48 15.04 5.18
N LEU A 67 4.24 14.02 5.57
CA LEU A 67 4.31 12.75 4.87
C LEU A 67 3.20 11.78 5.33
N LEU A 68 2.68 11.97 6.54
CA LEU A 68 1.66 11.11 7.17
C LEU A 68 0.25 11.71 7.14
N ARG A 69 0.12 13.03 6.96
CA ARG A 69 -1.20 13.68 6.85
C ARG A 69 -2.00 13.13 5.66
N PRO A 70 -3.32 12.94 5.82
CA PRO A 70 -4.20 12.62 4.71
C PRO A 70 -4.11 13.69 3.61
N GLU A 71 -4.28 13.25 2.37
CA GLU A 71 -4.48 14.16 1.24
C GLU A 71 -5.93 14.62 1.23
N VAL A 72 -6.17 15.92 1.01
CA VAL A 72 -7.52 16.49 1.00
C VAL A 72 -7.77 17.14 -0.36
N ARG A 73 -8.82 16.71 -1.06
CA ARG A 73 -9.24 17.32 -2.32
C ARG A 73 -10.34 18.34 -2.07
N PHE A 74 -10.14 19.54 -2.59
CA PHE A 74 -11.14 20.60 -2.61
C PHE A 74 -11.66 20.84 -4.03
N LYS A 75 -12.95 21.16 -4.15
CA LYS A 75 -13.56 21.65 -5.39
C LYS A 75 -14.51 22.80 -5.05
N ASP A 76 -14.34 23.92 -5.74
CA ASP A 76 -15.12 25.14 -5.54
C ASP A 76 -15.16 25.62 -4.07
N GLY A 77 -14.07 25.40 -3.34
CA GLY A 77 -13.93 25.75 -1.91
C GLY A 77 -14.49 24.71 -0.94
N PHE A 78 -15.12 23.65 -1.41
CA PHE A 78 -15.67 22.56 -0.58
C PHE A 78 -14.71 21.38 -0.52
N CYS A 79 -14.59 20.78 0.66
CA CYS A 79 -13.87 19.53 0.84
C CYS A 79 -14.71 18.38 0.24
N GLU A 80 -14.20 17.74 -0.82
CA GLU A 80 -14.87 16.61 -1.47
C GLU A 80 -14.36 15.27 -0.95
N GLU A 81 -13.08 15.19 -0.58
CA GLU A 81 -12.47 13.90 -0.24
C GLU A 81 -11.30 14.08 0.73
N VAL A 82 -11.20 13.15 1.68
CA VAL A 82 -10.07 13.00 2.59
C VAL A 82 -9.51 11.59 2.41
N ARG A 83 -8.29 11.49 1.88
CA ARG A 83 -7.60 10.22 1.58
C ARG A 83 -6.50 9.95 2.60
N PRO A 84 -6.74 9.09 3.61
CA PRO A 84 -5.67 8.64 4.50
C PRO A 84 -4.64 7.79 3.75
N ARG A 85 -3.48 7.57 4.37
CA ARG A 85 -2.50 6.61 3.87
C ARG A 85 -3.03 5.18 4.08
N GLN A 86 -2.78 4.31 3.11
CA GLN A 86 -3.22 2.91 3.13
C GLN A 86 -2.03 2.00 2.84
N ASN A 87 -2.07 0.78 3.36
CA ASN A 87 -1.15 -0.30 2.97
C ASN A 87 -1.99 -1.36 2.29
N GLU A 88 -1.70 -1.65 1.04
CA GLU A 88 -2.50 -2.51 0.18
C GLU A 88 -1.64 -3.70 -0.25
N PHE A 89 -2.27 -4.86 -0.43
CA PHE A 89 -1.64 -6.07 -0.96
C PHE A 89 -2.13 -6.29 -2.38
N TYR A 90 -1.20 -6.50 -3.30
CA TYR A 90 -1.47 -6.81 -4.69
C TYR A 90 -0.91 -8.19 -4.99
N TYR A 91 -1.48 -8.87 -5.98
CA TYR A 91 -1.04 -10.20 -6.33
C TYR A 91 -0.97 -10.41 -7.83
N ALA A 92 0.16 -10.96 -8.26
CA ALA A 92 0.37 -11.47 -9.61
C ALA A 92 1.01 -12.86 -9.52
N ASN A 93 0.76 -13.69 -10.51
CA ASN A 93 1.37 -15.01 -10.63
C ASN A 93 2.03 -15.16 -11.99
N ASP A 94 3.06 -15.99 -12.07
CA ASP A 94 3.69 -16.37 -13.33
C ASP A 94 3.13 -17.67 -13.91
N GLU A 95 3.65 -18.07 -15.06
CA GLU A 95 3.31 -19.31 -15.77
C GLU A 95 3.81 -20.59 -15.06
N HIS A 96 4.65 -20.45 -14.04
CA HIS A 96 5.23 -21.54 -13.25
C HIS A 96 4.53 -21.73 -11.90
N ASN A 97 3.35 -21.13 -11.70
CA ASN A 97 2.61 -21.14 -10.43
C ASN A 97 3.39 -20.55 -9.25
N ARG A 98 4.24 -19.55 -9.50
CA ARG A 98 4.88 -18.76 -8.43
C ARG A 98 4.14 -17.44 -8.28
N GLY A 99 3.82 -17.10 -7.04
CA GLY A 99 3.12 -15.88 -6.68
C GLY A 99 4.08 -14.75 -6.29
N LEU A 100 3.69 -13.52 -6.64
CA LEU A 100 4.30 -12.29 -6.16
C LEU A 100 3.23 -11.45 -5.44
N LEU A 101 3.52 -11.09 -4.20
CA LEU A 101 2.67 -10.33 -3.28
C LEU A 101 3.29 -8.97 -2.92
#